data_AF-A0A1Y5FWM3-F1
#
_entry.id   AF-A0A1Y5FWM3-F1
#
_cell.length_a   1.000
_cell.length_b   1.000
_cell.length_c   1.000
_cell.angle_alpha   90.00
_cell.angle_beta   90.00
_cell.angle_gamma   90.00
#
_symmetry.space_group_name_H-M   'P 1'
#
loop_
_entity.id
_entity.type
_entity.pdbx_description
1 polymer ?
#
loop_
_entity_poly.entity_id
_entity_poly.type
_entity_poly.pdbx_seq_one_letter_code
_entity_poly.pdbx_strand_id
1 'polypeptide(L)'
;MGDRQKFAVLTATHRVWAISAIHGEVDQLRHIHAALETRLQRGDRIIYLGNFMGQGPHVCETLDELISFRRFFLARFQNFPRDIVYLRGSQEEMWQKLLQLQFATDPRGVLQWMLDQGVGASLAAYGFDPQKGFREAAAGAMQLTRWTNKVRRAMQEKPGHYQILGELKRAAYPNNGTILFVNSGINPSRPLETQKDSFWWANKG
;
A
#
# COMPACT_ATOMS: atom_id res chain seq x y z
N MET A 1 6.43 17.02 -15.58
CA MET A 1 5.29 16.58 -14.73
C MET A 1 5.88 15.95 -13.47
N GLY A 2 6.32 16.83 -12.57
CA GLY A 2 7.39 16.57 -11.60
C GLY A 2 6.92 16.02 -10.26
N ASP A 3 7.88 15.63 -9.42
CA ASP A 3 7.82 14.88 -8.15
C ASP A 3 6.69 15.17 -7.13
N ARG A 4 5.90 16.23 -7.31
CA ARG A 4 4.74 16.58 -6.48
C ARG A 4 3.64 15.51 -6.43
N GLN A 5 3.53 14.64 -7.44
CA GLN A 5 2.60 13.49 -7.36
C GLN A 5 3.12 12.35 -6.48
N LYS A 6 4.44 12.27 -6.25
CA LYS A 6 5.10 11.17 -5.54
C LYS A 6 5.18 11.39 -4.04
N PHE A 7 5.31 12.65 -3.61
CA PHE A 7 5.38 13.02 -2.20
C PHE A 7 4.11 13.76 -1.76
N ALA A 8 3.61 13.45 -0.57
CA ALA A 8 2.51 14.20 0.03
C ALA A 8 3.06 15.29 0.96
N VAL A 9 2.62 16.54 0.72
CA VAL A 9 2.88 17.65 1.62
C VAL A 9 1.65 17.87 2.47
N LEU A 10 1.77 17.69 3.78
CA LEU A 10 0.70 17.95 4.73
C LEU A 10 0.74 19.44 5.12
N THR A 11 -0.35 20.16 4.86
CA THR A 11 -0.48 21.59 5.20
C THR A 11 -1.40 21.78 6.40
N ALA A 12 -1.26 22.92 7.09
CA ALA A 12 -2.07 23.29 8.25
C ALA A 12 -2.15 22.15 9.29
N THR A 13 -0.99 21.57 9.59
CA THR A 13 -0.90 20.39 10.47
C THR A 13 -0.80 20.82 11.93
N HIS A 14 -1.76 20.41 12.73
CA HIS A 14 -1.68 20.52 14.19
C HIS A 14 -1.17 19.23 14.81
N ARG A 15 -1.73 18.09 14.36
CA ARG A 15 -1.37 16.75 14.81
C ARG A 15 -1.49 15.77 13.65
N VAL A 16 -0.58 14.81 13.63
CA VAL A 16 -0.52 13.75 12.60
C VAL A 16 -0.65 12.40 13.30
N TRP A 17 -1.63 11.61 12.89
CA TRP A 17 -1.80 10.22 13.29
C TRP A 17 -1.10 9.33 12.26
N ALA A 18 -0.01 8.68 12.66
CA ALA A 18 0.71 7.73 11.84
C ALA A 18 0.30 6.30 12.22
N ILE A 19 -0.27 5.56 11.27
CA ILE A 19 -0.73 4.18 11.44
C ILE A 19 0.31 3.28 10.80
N SER A 20 0.87 2.36 11.59
CA SER A 20 1.91 1.41 11.16
C SER A 20 1.39 0.40 10.14
N ALA A 21 2.27 -0.49 9.68
CA ALA A 21 1.90 -1.62 8.85
C ALA A 21 0.73 -2.41 9.45
N ILE A 22 -0.20 -2.82 8.60
CA ILE A 22 -1.44 -3.51 8.98
C ILE A 22 -1.38 -4.97 8.57
N HIS A 23 -0.77 -5.27 7.42
CA HIS A 23 -0.58 -6.64 6.94
C HIS A 23 -1.86 -7.49 6.95
N GLY A 24 -3.03 -6.95 6.60
CA GLY A 24 -4.27 -7.74 6.57
C GLY A 24 -4.90 -8.03 7.96
N GLU A 25 -4.38 -7.44 9.04
CA GLU A 25 -4.88 -7.57 10.41
C GLU A 25 -6.07 -6.60 10.65
N VAL A 26 -7.21 -6.93 10.04
CA VAL A 26 -8.38 -6.03 9.97
C VAL A 26 -8.98 -5.69 11.34
N ASP A 27 -8.97 -6.61 12.29
CA ASP A 27 -9.59 -6.36 13.59
C ASP A 27 -8.78 -5.35 14.39
N GLN A 28 -7.45 -5.44 14.37
CA GLN A 28 -6.54 -4.48 14.98
C GLN A 28 -6.71 -3.10 14.32
N LEU A 29 -6.88 -3.05 12.99
CA LEU A 29 -7.17 -1.81 12.28
C LEU A 29 -8.50 -1.18 12.75
N ARG A 30 -9.56 -1.98 12.87
CA ARG A 30 -10.87 -1.50 13.38
C ARG A 30 -10.77 -0.93 14.79
N HIS A 31 -9.98 -1.56 15.67
CA HIS A 31 -9.73 -1.04 17.02
C HIS A 31 -9.01 0.32 16.97
N ILE A 32 -8.01 0.49 16.10
CA ILE A 32 -7.34 1.77 15.88
C ILE A 32 -8.33 2.82 15.36
N HIS A 33 -9.16 2.48 14.36
CA HIS A 33 -10.15 3.39 13.79
C HIS A 33 -11.20 3.83 14.81
N ALA A 34 -11.74 2.92 15.62
CA ALA A 34 -12.67 3.24 16.70
C ALA A 34 -12.02 4.18 17.74
N ALA A 35 -10.75 3.96 18.06
CA ALA A 35 -10.00 4.84 18.95
C ALA A 35 -9.75 6.23 18.33
N LEU A 36 -9.50 6.32 17.02
CA LEU A 36 -9.30 7.58 16.30
C LEU A 36 -10.60 8.37 16.19
N GLU A 37 -11.73 7.73 15.87
CA GLU A 37 -13.04 8.37 15.71
C GLU A 37 -13.40 9.27 16.90
N THR A 38 -13.12 8.79 18.13
CA THR A 38 -13.40 9.53 19.37
C THR A 38 -12.38 10.64 19.69
N ARG A 39 -11.21 10.64 19.05
CA ARG A 39 -10.07 11.54 19.36
C ARG A 39 -9.77 12.55 18.28
N LEU A 40 -10.29 12.33 17.06
CA LEU A 40 -10.01 13.16 15.90
C LEU A 40 -10.52 14.59 16.10
N GLN A 41 -9.61 15.54 16.00
CA GLN A 41 -9.86 16.97 16.09
C GLN A 41 -9.76 17.62 14.71
N ARG A 42 -10.30 18.84 14.60
CA ARG A 42 -10.18 19.64 13.37
C ARG A 42 -8.70 19.92 13.09
N GLY A 43 -8.29 19.69 11.84
CA GLY A 43 -6.90 19.92 11.42
C GLY A 43 -5.94 18.74 11.70
N ASP A 44 -6.45 17.62 12.25
CA ASP A 44 -5.69 16.38 12.28
C ASP A 44 -5.40 15.88 10.85
N ARG A 45 -4.26 15.19 10.70
CA ARG A 45 -3.90 14.46 9.48
C ARG A 45 -3.73 12.99 9.79
N ILE A 46 -3.98 12.14 8.79
CA ILE A 46 -3.82 10.70 8.91
C ILE A 46 -2.81 10.23 7.87
N ILE A 47 -1.85 9.44 8.28
CA ILE A 47 -0.89 8.80 7.39
C ILE A 47 -0.88 7.31 7.71
N TYR A 48 -1.13 6.48 6.70
CA TYR A 48 -0.85 5.06 6.76
C TYR A 48 0.53 4.79 6.19
N LEU A 49 1.38 4.11 6.94
CA LEU A 49 2.81 3.95 6.64
C LEU A 49 3.11 2.84 5.61
N GLY A 50 2.12 2.35 4.87
CA GLY A 50 2.25 1.26 3.89
C GLY A 50 2.12 -0.13 4.50
N ASN A 51 2.26 -1.17 3.68
CA ASN A 51 2.07 -2.57 4.04
C ASN A 51 0.68 -2.83 4.67
N PHE A 52 -0.36 -2.41 3.96
CA PHE A 52 -1.76 -2.68 4.33
C PHE A 52 -2.12 -4.13 4.03
N MET A 53 -1.52 -4.66 2.96
CA MET A 53 -1.70 -6.04 2.50
C MET A 53 -0.48 -6.92 2.83
N GLY A 54 -0.49 -8.14 2.31
CA GLY A 54 0.62 -9.09 2.44
C GLY A 54 0.24 -10.29 3.30
N GLN A 55 0.72 -10.31 4.55
CA GLN A 55 0.90 -11.52 5.37
C GLN A 55 -0.39 -12.07 6.00
N GLY A 56 -1.26 -11.20 6.50
CA GLY A 56 -2.48 -11.59 7.21
C GLY A 56 -3.62 -12.00 6.28
N PRO A 57 -4.60 -12.76 6.77
CA PRO A 57 -5.60 -13.42 5.92
C PRO A 57 -6.69 -12.47 5.40
N HIS A 58 -6.94 -11.34 6.07
CA HIS A 58 -8.08 -10.46 5.80
C HIS A 58 -7.70 -9.22 4.99
N VAL A 59 -6.91 -9.41 3.91
CA VAL A 59 -6.44 -8.29 3.06
C VAL A 59 -7.59 -7.53 2.41
N CYS A 60 -8.61 -8.23 1.91
CA CYS A 60 -9.75 -7.57 1.27
C CYS A 60 -10.52 -6.71 2.28
N GLU A 61 -10.83 -7.28 3.45
CA GLU A 61 -11.54 -6.61 4.52
C GLU A 61 -10.74 -5.45 5.11
N THR A 62 -9.41 -5.55 5.11
CA THR A 62 -8.51 -4.46 5.49
C THR A 62 -8.62 -3.29 4.52
N LEU A 63 -8.63 -3.54 3.20
CA LEU A 63 -8.80 -2.48 2.22
C LEU A 63 -10.22 -1.89 2.26
N ASP A 64 -11.24 -2.71 2.46
CA ASP A 64 -12.62 -2.27 2.69
C ASP A 64 -12.70 -1.32 3.91
N GLU A 65 -12.03 -1.67 5.02
CA GLU A 65 -11.95 -0.87 6.23
C GLU A 65 -11.22 0.46 6.00
N LEU A 66 -10.10 0.47 5.28
CA LEU A 66 -9.41 1.71 4.90
C LEU A 66 -10.31 2.64 4.08
N ILE A 67 -11.05 2.09 3.12
CA ILE A 67 -11.97 2.86 2.27
C ILE A 67 -13.15 3.40 3.10
N SER A 68 -13.72 2.57 3.99
CA SER A 68 -14.78 2.97 4.91
C SER A 68 -14.33 4.13 5.80
N PHE A 69 -13.18 3.99 6.45
CA PHE A 69 -12.65 5.03 7.32
C PHE A 69 -12.24 6.29 6.55
N ARG A 70 -11.73 6.17 5.31
CA ARG A 70 -11.48 7.34 4.44
C ARG A 70 -12.76 8.12 4.21
N ARG A 71 -13.88 7.46 3.92
CA ARG A 71 -15.18 8.11 3.73
C ARG A 71 -15.64 8.81 5.01
N PHE A 72 -15.54 8.14 6.15
CA PHE A 72 -15.83 8.72 7.46
C PHE A 72 -14.98 9.98 7.70
N PHE A 73 -13.67 9.89 7.52
CA PHE A 73 -12.74 11.00 7.75
C PHE A 73 -13.05 12.19 6.86
N LEU A 74 -13.33 11.97 5.57
CA LEU A 74 -13.63 13.03 4.61
C LEU A 74 -15.03 13.63 4.75
N ALA A 75 -15.97 12.91 5.37
CA ALA A 75 -17.29 13.45 5.68
C ALA A 75 -17.25 14.50 6.82
N ARG A 76 -16.16 14.56 7.60
CA ARG A 76 -15.98 15.56 8.66
C ARG A 76 -15.73 16.94 8.07
N PHE A 77 -16.25 17.97 8.74
CA PHE A 77 -16.12 19.35 8.30
C PHE A 77 -14.64 19.76 8.14
N GLN A 78 -14.33 20.34 6.98
CA GLN A 78 -12.99 20.82 6.59
C GLN A 78 -11.88 19.77 6.46
N ASN A 79 -12.23 18.51 6.25
CA ASN A 79 -11.27 17.50 5.78
C ASN A 79 -11.28 17.41 4.26
N PHE A 80 -10.09 17.27 3.66
CA PHE A 80 -9.89 17.16 2.23
C PHE A 80 -9.12 15.89 1.88
N PRO A 81 -9.17 15.42 0.62
CA PRO A 81 -8.41 14.23 0.19
C PRO A 81 -6.90 14.27 0.48
N ARG A 82 -6.30 15.47 0.55
CA ARG A 82 -4.88 15.66 0.90
C ARG A 82 -4.55 15.45 2.39
N ASP A 83 -5.56 15.38 3.25
CA ASP A 83 -5.40 15.31 4.71
C ASP A 83 -5.28 13.87 5.23
N ILE A 84 -5.49 12.89 4.33
CA ILE A 84 -5.31 11.46 4.56
C ILE A 84 -4.38 10.89 3.48
N VAL A 85 -3.31 10.22 3.90
CA VAL A 85 -2.23 9.78 3.00
C VAL A 85 -1.96 8.30 3.18
N TYR A 86 -1.78 7.61 2.06
CA TYR A 86 -1.37 6.20 2.01
C TYR A 86 0.04 6.12 1.45
N LEU A 87 0.99 5.68 2.26
CA LEU A 87 2.34 5.42 1.79
C LEU A 87 2.41 4.05 1.11
N ARG A 88 3.28 3.94 0.12
CA ARG A 88 3.65 2.68 -0.51
C ARG A 88 4.56 1.90 0.44
N GLY A 89 4.20 0.65 0.74
CA GLY A 89 5.09 -0.32 1.34
C GLY A 89 5.60 -1.37 0.36
N SER A 90 6.48 -2.24 0.86
CA SER A 90 7.02 -3.38 0.12
C SER A 90 5.92 -4.28 -0.45
N GLN A 91 4.84 -4.51 0.30
CA GLN A 91 3.75 -5.40 -0.10
C GLN A 91 2.95 -4.82 -1.27
N GLU A 92 2.63 -3.53 -1.23
CA GLU A 92 1.95 -2.87 -2.34
C GLU A 92 2.83 -2.81 -3.60
N GLU A 93 4.15 -2.61 -3.43
CA GLU A 93 5.10 -2.66 -4.56
C GLU A 93 5.18 -4.07 -5.17
N MET A 94 5.26 -5.12 -4.34
CA MET A 94 5.25 -6.50 -4.85
C MET A 94 3.95 -6.84 -5.56
N TRP A 95 2.81 -6.42 -5.01
CA TRP A 95 1.52 -6.60 -5.66
C TRP A 95 1.49 -5.92 -7.04
N GLN A 96 1.98 -4.68 -7.16
CA GLN A 96 2.08 -4.00 -8.46
C GLN A 96 2.96 -4.75 -9.46
N LYS A 97 4.10 -5.29 -9.01
CA LYS A 97 5.01 -6.09 -9.84
C LYS A 97 4.42 -7.45 -10.22
N LEU A 98 3.69 -8.10 -9.31
CA LEU A 98 2.98 -9.35 -9.56
C LEU A 98 1.99 -9.22 -10.73
N LEU A 99 1.26 -8.10 -10.79
CA LEU A 99 0.32 -7.82 -11.90
C LEU A 99 1.01 -7.57 -13.26
N GLN A 100 2.35 -7.57 -13.29
CA GLN A 100 3.21 -7.41 -14.46
C GLN A 100 4.21 -8.56 -14.63
N LEU A 101 4.01 -9.67 -13.91
CA LEU A 101 4.97 -10.77 -13.80
C LEU A 101 5.37 -11.37 -15.15
N GLN A 102 4.51 -11.29 -16.17
CA GLN A 102 4.81 -11.74 -17.53
C GLN A 102 6.01 -11.07 -18.19
N PHE A 103 6.46 -9.92 -17.68
CA PHE A 103 7.63 -9.20 -18.18
C PHE A 103 8.93 -9.54 -17.44
N ALA A 104 8.88 -10.37 -16.40
CA ALA A 104 10.07 -10.80 -15.68
C ALA A 104 10.91 -11.76 -16.52
N THR A 105 12.23 -11.68 -16.39
CA THR A 105 13.17 -12.61 -17.04
C THR A 105 13.03 -14.04 -16.50
N ASP A 106 12.76 -14.17 -15.20
CA ASP A 106 12.40 -15.43 -14.55
C ASP A 106 11.10 -15.27 -13.75
N PRO A 107 9.93 -15.42 -14.40
CA PRO A 107 8.64 -15.25 -13.73
C PRO A 107 8.41 -16.24 -12.58
N ARG A 108 8.99 -17.45 -12.66
CA ARG A 108 8.81 -18.49 -11.63
C ARG A 108 9.61 -18.16 -10.38
N GLY A 109 10.90 -17.83 -10.54
CA GLY A 109 11.74 -17.44 -9.41
C GLY A 109 11.23 -16.16 -8.74
N VAL A 110 10.80 -15.17 -9.53
CA VAL A 110 10.20 -13.94 -8.99
C VAL A 110 8.91 -14.22 -8.23
N LEU A 111 8.03 -15.08 -8.75
CA LEU A 111 6.81 -15.48 -8.04
C LEU A 111 7.14 -16.20 -6.73
N GLN A 112 8.07 -17.15 -6.74
CA GLN A 112 8.49 -17.86 -5.52
C GLN A 112 8.95 -16.87 -4.46
N TRP A 113 9.86 -15.98 -4.82
CA TRP A 113 10.35 -14.96 -3.90
C TRP A 113 9.21 -14.08 -3.35
N MET A 114 8.27 -13.62 -4.20
CA MET A 114 7.12 -12.84 -3.75
C MET A 114 6.23 -13.59 -2.75
N LEU A 115 6.02 -14.89 -2.98
CA LEU A 115 5.24 -15.73 -2.06
C LEU A 115 5.96 -15.89 -0.71
N ASP A 116 7.28 -16.08 -0.73
CA ASP A 116 8.10 -16.15 0.48
C ASP A 116 8.07 -14.83 1.27
N GLN A 117 7.91 -13.70 0.58
CA GLN A 117 7.74 -12.38 1.19
C GLN A 117 6.30 -12.08 1.63
N GLY A 118 5.35 -13.01 1.47
CA GLY A 118 3.99 -12.88 2.01
C GLY A 118 2.92 -12.42 1.02
N VAL A 119 3.23 -12.23 -0.26
CA VAL A 119 2.21 -11.87 -1.27
C VAL A 119 1.11 -12.93 -1.43
N GLY A 120 1.41 -14.17 -1.02
CA GLY A 120 0.49 -15.30 -1.08
C GLY A 120 -0.84 -15.06 -0.37
N ALA A 121 -0.84 -14.43 0.80
CA ALA A 121 -2.08 -14.15 1.53
C ALA A 121 -2.94 -13.09 0.82
N SER A 122 -2.31 -12.13 0.14
CA SER A 122 -3.04 -11.18 -0.71
C SER A 122 -3.68 -11.86 -1.92
N LEU A 123 -2.96 -12.76 -2.59
CA LEU A 123 -3.52 -13.58 -3.69
C LEU A 123 -4.72 -14.41 -3.20
N ALA A 124 -4.58 -15.08 -2.06
CA ALA A 124 -5.65 -15.88 -1.46
C ALA A 124 -6.88 -15.04 -1.12
N ALA A 125 -6.71 -13.84 -0.57
CA ALA A 125 -7.82 -12.94 -0.25
C ALA A 125 -8.64 -12.51 -1.49
N TYR A 126 -8.01 -12.48 -2.67
CA TYR A 126 -8.70 -12.24 -3.95
C TYR A 126 -9.17 -13.54 -4.65
N GLY A 127 -9.13 -14.69 -3.98
CA GLY A 127 -9.63 -15.96 -4.50
C GLY A 127 -8.66 -16.74 -5.37
N PHE A 128 -7.36 -16.44 -5.32
CA PHE A 128 -6.34 -17.14 -6.09
C PHE A 128 -5.52 -18.07 -5.21
N ASP A 129 -5.33 -19.30 -5.69
CA ASP A 129 -4.38 -20.24 -5.11
C ASP A 129 -2.95 -19.90 -5.61
N PRO A 130 -2.02 -19.53 -4.72
CA PRO A 130 -0.64 -19.24 -5.09
C PRO A 130 0.05 -20.37 -5.85
N GLN A 131 -0.27 -21.63 -5.54
CA GLN A 131 0.31 -22.81 -6.19
C GLN A 131 -0.11 -22.94 -7.66
N LYS A 132 -1.32 -22.49 -8.00
CA LYS A 132 -1.76 -22.41 -9.41
C LYS A 132 -0.97 -21.35 -10.18
N GLY A 133 -0.50 -20.29 -9.52
CA GLY A 133 0.35 -19.27 -10.13
C GLY A 133 1.63 -19.83 -10.75
N PHE A 134 2.27 -20.82 -10.11
CA PHE A 134 3.46 -21.47 -10.66
C PHE A 134 3.19 -22.26 -11.94
N ARG A 135 2.00 -22.87 -12.05
CA ARG A 135 1.60 -23.60 -13.26
C ARG A 135 1.37 -22.63 -14.42
N GLU A 136 0.80 -21.47 -14.15
CA GLU A 136 0.60 -20.42 -15.17
C GLU A 136 1.93 -19.81 -15.60
N ALA A 137 2.84 -19.57 -14.65
CA ALA A 137 4.20 -19.11 -14.96
C ALA A 137 5.01 -20.15 -15.77
N ALA A 138 4.72 -21.45 -15.60
CA ALA A 138 5.30 -22.53 -16.39
C ALA A 138 4.84 -22.56 -17.85
N ALA A 139 3.59 -22.18 -18.08
CA ALA A 139 2.90 -22.37 -19.35
C ALA A 139 3.23 -21.30 -20.40
N GLY A 140 4.15 -20.38 -20.09
CA GLY A 140 4.64 -19.34 -20.98
C GLY A 140 3.92 -17.99 -20.82
N ALA A 141 4.48 -16.96 -21.47
CA ALA A 141 4.10 -15.56 -21.25
C ALA A 141 2.62 -15.26 -21.53
N MET A 142 2.01 -15.90 -22.53
CA MET A 142 0.60 -15.68 -22.87
C MET A 142 -0.36 -16.17 -21.76
N GLN A 143 -0.10 -17.35 -21.21
CA GLN A 143 -0.91 -17.92 -20.13
C GLN A 143 -0.72 -17.12 -18.85
N LEU A 144 0.53 -16.77 -18.53
CA LEU A 144 0.82 -15.90 -17.41
C LEU A 144 0.14 -14.53 -17.53
N THR A 145 0.10 -13.92 -18.73
CA THR A 145 -0.62 -12.67 -18.98
C THR A 145 -2.13 -12.81 -18.72
N ARG A 146 -2.72 -13.94 -19.14
CA ARG A 146 -4.14 -14.22 -18.85
C ARG A 146 -4.37 -14.35 -17.35
N TRP A 147 -3.47 -15.01 -16.64
CA TRP A 147 -3.57 -15.17 -15.19
C TRP A 147 -3.42 -13.84 -14.45
N THR A 148 -2.39 -13.03 -14.74
CA THR A 148 -2.21 -11.71 -14.10
C THR A 148 -3.38 -10.76 -14.38
N ASN A 149 -4.00 -10.85 -15.56
CA ASN A 149 -5.23 -10.11 -15.86
C ASN A 149 -6.45 -10.58 -15.05
N LYS A 150 -6.58 -11.88 -14.76
CA LYS A 150 -7.62 -12.38 -13.84
C LYS A 150 -7.42 -11.83 -12.44
N VAL A 151 -6.18 -11.86 -11.93
CA VAL A 151 -5.83 -11.30 -10.61
C VAL A 151 -6.17 -9.81 -10.55
N ARG A 152 -5.78 -9.05 -11.57
CA ARG A 152 -6.11 -7.62 -11.70
C ARG A 152 -7.62 -7.38 -11.68
N ARG A 153 -8.38 -8.19 -12.43
CA ARG A 153 -9.84 -8.06 -12.53
C ARG A 153 -10.52 -8.32 -11.19
N ALA A 154 -10.13 -9.37 -10.47
CA ALA A 154 -10.70 -9.67 -9.15
C ALA A 154 -10.51 -8.52 -8.15
N MET A 155 -9.37 -7.84 -8.22
CA MET A 155 -9.13 -6.62 -7.42
C MET A 155 -10.01 -5.46 -7.87
N GLN A 156 -10.20 -5.26 -9.17
CA GLN A 156 -11.04 -4.18 -9.71
C GLN A 156 -12.54 -4.41 -9.45
N GLU A 157 -12.97 -5.66 -9.31
CA GLU A 157 -14.34 -6.03 -8.94
C GLU A 157 -14.65 -5.69 -7.47
N LYS A 158 -13.64 -5.44 -6.63
CA LYS A 158 -13.81 -4.89 -5.28
C LYS A 158 -13.82 -3.36 -5.32
N PRO A 159 -14.94 -2.70 -4.96
CA PRO A 159 -15.05 -1.25 -5.07
C PRO A 159 -13.96 -0.50 -4.29
N GLY A 160 -13.23 0.38 -4.97
CA GLY A 160 -12.25 1.26 -4.33
C GLY A 160 -10.85 0.65 -4.09
N HIS A 161 -10.69 -0.67 -4.17
CA HIS A 161 -9.39 -1.32 -3.93
C HIS A 161 -8.34 -0.86 -4.93
N TYR A 162 -8.70 -0.82 -6.22
CA TYR A 162 -7.78 -0.35 -7.26
C TYR A 162 -7.42 1.14 -7.07
N GLN A 163 -8.41 1.94 -6.68
CA GLN A 163 -8.27 3.38 -6.49
C GLN A 163 -7.33 3.71 -5.33
N ILE A 164 -7.46 3.05 -4.18
CA ILE A 164 -6.60 3.31 -3.02
C ILE A 164 -5.14 2.96 -3.31
N LEU A 165 -4.86 1.86 -4.03
CA LEU A 165 -3.49 1.54 -4.45
C LEU A 165 -2.97 2.47 -5.56
N GLY A 166 -3.86 3.12 -6.30
CA GLY A 166 -3.52 4.16 -7.27
C GLY A 166 -3.12 5.50 -6.63
N GLU A 167 -3.51 5.74 -5.37
CA GLU A 167 -3.25 6.98 -4.64
C GLU A 167 -1.93 6.95 -3.82
N LEU A 168 -1.20 5.83 -3.82
CA LEU A 168 -0.02 5.62 -2.99
C LEU A 168 1.07 6.67 -3.21
N LYS A 169 1.65 7.13 -2.11
CA LYS A 169 2.76 8.09 -2.05
C LYS A 169 4.05 7.41 -1.60
N ARG A 170 5.19 7.93 -2.04
CA ARG A 170 6.51 7.41 -1.66
C ARG A 170 6.90 7.83 -0.25
N ALA A 171 6.55 9.06 0.10
CA ALA A 171 6.77 9.64 1.43
C ALA A 171 5.76 10.78 1.67
N ALA A 172 5.65 11.18 2.93
CA ALA A 172 4.87 12.35 3.33
C ALA A 172 5.63 13.19 4.35
N TYR A 173 5.40 14.50 4.37
CA TYR A 173 5.99 15.40 5.35
C TYR A 173 5.10 16.63 5.58
N PRO A 174 5.07 17.20 6.80
CA PRO A 174 4.47 18.50 7.04
C PRO A 174 5.22 19.60 6.27
N ASN A 175 4.51 20.63 5.83
CA ASN A 175 5.09 21.75 5.08
C ASN A 175 6.20 22.52 5.81
N ASN A 176 6.34 22.35 7.13
CA ASN A 176 7.46 22.87 7.92
C ASN A 176 8.76 22.06 7.77
N GLY A 177 8.73 20.91 7.09
CA GLY A 177 9.92 20.11 6.74
C GLY A 177 10.60 19.38 7.91
N THR A 178 9.95 19.30 9.08
CA THR A 178 10.62 18.80 10.31
C THR A 178 10.62 17.28 10.46
N ILE A 179 9.66 16.59 9.84
CA ILE A 179 9.48 15.14 9.96
C ILE A 179 9.28 14.55 8.57
N LEU A 180 9.86 13.39 8.30
CA LEU A 180 9.62 12.62 7.09
C LEU A 180 9.01 11.26 7.45
N PHE A 181 7.86 10.96 6.85
CA PHE A 181 7.19 9.67 6.96
C PHE A 181 7.50 8.83 5.72
N VAL A 182 8.07 7.64 5.95
CA VAL A 182 8.42 6.62 4.96
C VAL A 182 8.05 5.25 5.51
N ASN A 183 7.90 4.23 4.65
CA ASN A 183 7.52 2.89 5.09
C ASN A 183 8.67 2.15 5.79
N SER A 184 9.86 2.13 5.19
CA SER A 184 11.00 1.37 5.69
C SER A 184 12.10 2.27 6.25
N GLY A 185 12.58 3.24 5.47
CA GLY A 185 13.65 4.12 5.93
C GLY A 185 14.22 5.05 4.85
N ILE A 186 15.26 5.78 5.24
CA ILE A 186 16.07 6.63 4.36
C ILE A 186 17.55 6.44 4.66
N ASN A 187 18.40 6.70 3.68
CA ASN A 187 19.81 6.98 3.87
C ASN A 187 19.99 8.50 4.07
N PRO A 188 20.35 8.98 5.28
CA PRO A 188 20.47 10.42 5.56
C PRO A 188 21.58 11.12 4.76
N SER A 189 22.54 10.38 4.23
CA SER A 189 23.66 10.91 3.45
C SER A 189 23.33 11.18 1.98
N ARG A 190 22.09 10.92 1.53
CA ARG A 190 21.68 11.06 0.12
C ARG A 190 20.47 11.98 -0.04
N PRO A 191 20.38 12.78 -1.11
CA PRO A 191 19.17 13.58 -1.40
C PRO A 191 17.93 12.68 -1.59
N LEU A 192 16.78 13.09 -1.05
CA LEU A 192 15.53 12.31 -1.02
C LEU A 192 15.07 11.87 -2.41
N GLU A 193 15.24 12.73 -3.41
CA GLU A 193 14.87 12.51 -4.80
C GLU A 193 15.61 11.31 -5.42
N THR A 194 16.79 10.99 -4.88
CA THR A 194 17.65 9.91 -5.37
C THR A 194 17.40 8.58 -4.69
N GLN A 195 16.61 8.54 -3.60
CA GLN A 195 16.51 7.34 -2.75
C GLN A 195 15.47 6.32 -3.23
N LYS A 196 14.50 6.72 -4.09
CA LYS A 196 13.52 5.88 -4.81
C LYS A 196 13.05 4.66 -4.00
N ASP A 197 13.53 3.48 -4.38
CA ASP A 197 13.13 2.17 -3.85
C ASP A 197 13.47 1.98 -2.36
N SER A 198 14.44 2.73 -1.84
CA SER A 198 14.84 2.68 -0.42
C SER A 198 13.71 3.06 0.54
N PHE A 199 12.69 3.77 0.07
CA PHE A 199 11.55 4.19 0.91
C PHE A 199 10.67 3.02 1.37
N TRP A 200 10.67 1.91 0.63
CA TRP A 200 9.84 0.72 0.92
C TRP A 200 10.60 -0.60 0.83
N TRP A 201 11.88 -0.57 0.44
CA TRP A 201 12.81 -1.68 0.59
C TRP A 201 13.86 -1.28 1.61
N ALA A 202 13.92 -1.96 2.75
CA ALA A 202 15.01 -1.76 3.68
C ALA A 202 16.33 -2.15 3.00
N ASN A 203 17.16 -1.17 2.69
CA ASN A 203 18.59 -1.45 2.56
C ASN A 203 19.02 -1.79 3.98
N LYS A 204 19.48 -3.03 4.22
CA LYS A 204 20.24 -3.31 5.44
C LYS A 204 21.41 -2.32 5.41
N GLY A 205 21.34 -1.33 6.28
CA GLY A 205 22.43 -0.37 6.51
C GLY A 205 23.65 -1.09 7.02
#